data_AF-A0A7V3H9U1-F1
#
_entry.id   AF-A0A7V3H9U1-F1
#
_cell.length_a   1.000
_cell.length_b   1.000
_cell.length_c   1.000
_cell.angle_alpha   90.00
_cell.angle_beta   90.00
_cell.angle_gamma   90.00
#
_symmetry.space_group_name_H-M   'P 1'
#
loop_
_entity.id
_entity.type
_entity.pdbx_description
1 polymer ?
#
loop_
_entity_poly.entity_id
_entity_poly.type
_entity_poly.pdbx_seq_one_letter_code
_entity_poly.pdbx_strand_id
1 'polypeptide(L)'
;MSVDQEELQRRWRGIVRHYPTWRMLIDLTFDPASWRLIGSDLVSLVIESKAARKAARALDGASAEMLNAISGMAGVNERRATDIFRAVFLGYVSVPIALAAMLSDAAPDTLRALMTDVTPALVIFLAGTVLFPILYFCGSWRAKQIGWVVELYRAGALAPLPETQHERKNQSRGQAGAV
;
A
#
# COMPACT_ATOMS: atom_id res chain seq x y z
N MET A 1 28.69 -8.14 11.43
CA MET A 1 28.71 -6.69 11.11
C MET A 1 27.33 -6.14 11.44
N SER A 2 27.24 -5.07 12.24
CA SER A 2 25.95 -4.44 12.53
C SER A 2 25.41 -3.77 11.28
N VAL A 3 24.12 -3.96 11.00
CA VAL A 3 23.42 -3.25 9.92
C VAL A 3 23.45 -1.75 10.23
N ASP A 4 23.98 -0.95 9.31
CA ASP A 4 23.92 0.51 9.42
C ASP A 4 22.46 0.98 9.30
N GLN A 5 21.99 1.67 10.33
CA GLN A 5 20.61 2.15 10.42
C GLN A 5 20.30 3.23 9.39
N GLU A 6 21.26 4.10 9.08
CA GLU A 6 21.04 5.18 8.11
C GLU A 6 20.88 4.60 6.70
N GLU A 7 21.72 3.62 6.37
CA GLU A 7 21.63 2.91 5.09
C GLU A 7 20.33 2.13 4.96
N LEU A 8 19.93 1.43 6.02
CA LEU A 8 18.65 0.71 6.10
C LEU A 8 17.47 1.65 5.82
N GLN A 9 17.43 2.80 6.49
CA GLN A 9 16.38 3.81 6.29
C GLN A 9 16.41 4.44 4.90
N ARG A 10 17.61 4.66 4.33
CA ARG A 10 17.77 5.19 2.96
C ARG A 10 17.18 4.24 1.94
N ARG A 11 17.52 2.94 2.03
CA ARG A 11 16.99 1.90 1.14
C ARG A 11 15.49 1.71 1.31
N TRP A 12 15.01 1.68 2.55
CA TRP A 12 13.57 1.61 2.84
C TRP A 12 12.79 2.76 2.18
N ARG A 13 13.26 4.01 2.34
CA ARG A 13 12.64 5.18 1.68
C ARG A 13 12.70 5.07 0.16
N GLY A 14 13.78 4.53 -0.40
CA GLY A 14 13.92 4.25 -1.83
C GLY A 14 12.82 3.32 -2.34
N ILE A 15 12.51 2.25 -1.61
CA ILE A 15 11.43 1.31 -1.94
C ILE A 15 10.06 2.00 -1.84
N VAL A 16 9.76 2.61 -0.69
CA VAL A 16 8.44 3.21 -0.39
C VAL A 16 8.06 4.30 -1.39
N ARG A 17 9.04 5.07 -1.89
CA ARG A 17 8.82 6.14 -2.88
C ARG A 17 8.11 5.65 -4.15
N HIS A 18 8.24 4.36 -4.50
CA HIS A 18 7.60 3.78 -5.68
C HIS A 18 6.16 3.32 -5.45
N TYR A 19 5.67 3.36 -4.20
CA TYR A 19 4.35 2.86 -3.80
C TYR A 19 3.48 3.93 -3.11
N PRO A 20 3.24 5.10 -3.74
CA PRO A 20 2.31 6.08 -3.17
C PRO A 20 0.88 5.53 -3.12
N THR A 21 0.21 5.69 -1.96
CA THR A 21 -1.16 5.20 -1.74
C THR A 21 -2.17 5.84 -2.68
N TRP A 22 -2.10 7.16 -2.89
CA TRP A 22 -3.02 7.89 -3.77
C TRP A 22 -3.00 7.39 -5.21
N ARG A 23 -1.83 6.96 -5.70
CA ARG A 23 -1.67 6.44 -7.06
C ARG A 23 -2.43 5.13 -7.25
N MET A 24 -2.65 4.35 -6.20
CA MET A 24 -3.40 3.10 -6.32
C MET A 24 -4.83 3.32 -6.79
N LEU A 25 -5.47 4.41 -6.38
CA LEU A 25 -6.83 4.74 -6.83
C LEU A 25 -6.86 5.02 -8.34
N ILE A 26 -5.78 5.62 -8.87
CA ILE A 26 -5.60 5.87 -10.30
C ILE A 26 -5.25 4.57 -11.03
N ASP A 27 -4.31 3.80 -10.52
CA ASP A 27 -3.90 2.53 -11.13
C ASP A 27 -5.10 1.54 -11.19
N LEU A 28 -5.96 1.51 -10.17
CA LEU A 28 -7.14 0.64 -10.14
C LEU A 28 -8.18 1.01 -11.23
N THR A 29 -8.29 2.29 -11.55
CA THR A 29 -9.29 2.81 -12.49
C THR A 29 -8.79 2.86 -13.93
N PHE A 30 -7.49 3.11 -14.14
CA PHE A 30 -6.93 3.39 -15.46
C PHE A 30 -5.87 2.38 -15.95
N ASP A 31 -5.35 1.48 -15.11
CA ASP A 31 -4.38 0.47 -15.55
C ASP A 31 -5.08 -0.85 -15.90
N PRO A 32 -5.06 -1.30 -17.17
CA PRO A 32 -5.59 -2.60 -17.57
C PRO A 32 -4.94 -3.77 -16.82
N ALA A 33 -3.70 -3.62 -16.35
CA ALA A 33 -3.02 -4.65 -15.56
C ALA A 33 -3.68 -4.87 -14.19
N SER A 34 -4.34 -3.85 -13.62
CA SER A 34 -5.11 -3.98 -12.38
C SER A 34 -6.29 -4.94 -12.53
N TRP A 35 -6.85 -5.09 -13.74
CA TRP A 35 -7.93 -6.04 -14.00
C TRP A 35 -7.44 -7.49 -14.13
N ARG A 36 -6.12 -7.70 -14.30
CA ARG A 36 -5.49 -9.03 -14.26
C ARG A 36 -5.32 -9.57 -12.83
N LEU A 37 -5.70 -8.80 -11.80
CA LEU A 37 -5.82 -9.27 -10.42
C LEU A 37 -6.85 -10.40 -10.26
N ILE A 38 -7.76 -10.57 -11.23
CA ILE A 38 -8.69 -11.71 -11.30
C ILE A 38 -7.97 -12.88 -12.00
N GLY A 39 -6.92 -13.39 -11.38
CA GLY A 39 -6.10 -14.49 -11.90
C GLY A 39 -5.34 -15.21 -10.79
N SER A 40 -4.89 -16.44 -11.05
CA SER A 40 -4.18 -17.26 -10.06
C SER A 40 -2.71 -16.90 -9.89
N ASP A 41 -2.11 -16.15 -10.83
CA ASP A 41 -0.68 -15.84 -10.83
C ASP A 41 -0.41 -14.34 -10.62
N LEU A 42 -0.42 -13.94 -9.35
CA LEU A 42 -0.05 -12.60 -8.92
C LEU A 42 1.48 -12.38 -8.89
N VAL A 43 2.27 -13.46 -8.83
CA VAL A 43 3.72 -13.38 -8.72
C VAL A 43 4.30 -12.87 -10.04
N SER A 44 3.87 -13.44 -11.16
CA SER A 44 4.30 -12.99 -12.49
C SER A 44 3.95 -11.52 -12.74
N LEU A 45 2.80 -11.04 -12.26
CA LEU A 45 2.44 -9.61 -12.35
C LEU A 45 3.42 -8.71 -11.58
N VAL A 46 3.89 -9.15 -10.42
CA VAL A 46 4.88 -8.39 -9.64
C VAL A 46 6.24 -8.43 -10.33
N ILE A 47 6.67 -9.58 -10.85
CA ILE A 47 7.95 -9.74 -11.55
C ILE A 47 8.01 -8.85 -12.81
N GLU A 48 6.92 -8.80 -13.57
CA GLU A 48 6.83 -7.99 -14.79
C GLU A 48 6.63 -6.48 -14.51
N SER A 49 6.22 -6.13 -13.28
CA SER A 49 5.90 -4.75 -12.92
C SER A 49 7.11 -3.83 -12.98
N LYS A 50 7.01 -2.76 -13.77
CA LYS A 50 8.03 -1.69 -13.82
C LYS A 50 8.21 -1.02 -12.46
N ALA A 51 7.17 -0.92 -11.64
CA ALA A 51 7.26 -0.33 -10.30
C ALA A 51 8.07 -1.23 -9.37
N ALA A 52 7.81 -2.54 -9.38
CA ALA A 52 8.55 -3.52 -8.61
C ALA A 52 10.03 -3.53 -8.97
N ARG A 53 10.34 -3.58 -10.27
CA ARG A 53 11.72 -3.58 -10.75
C ARG A 53 12.45 -2.24 -10.51
N LYS A 54 11.73 -1.11 -10.44
CA LYS A 54 12.31 0.18 -10.01
C LYS A 54 12.62 0.18 -8.52
N ALA A 55 11.69 -0.31 -7.69
CA ALA A 55 11.89 -0.44 -6.25
C ALA A 55 13.04 -1.40 -5.91
N ALA A 56 13.21 -2.47 -6.68
CA ALA A 56 14.33 -3.40 -6.56
C ALA A 56 15.71 -2.73 -6.73
N ARG A 57 15.81 -1.57 -7.41
CA ARG A 57 17.08 -0.80 -7.46
C ARG A 57 17.56 -0.36 -6.08
N ALA A 58 16.64 -0.07 -5.15
CA ALA A 58 17.00 0.29 -3.78
C ALA A 58 17.58 -0.89 -2.97
N LEU A 59 17.38 -2.12 -3.46
CA LEU A 59 17.92 -3.35 -2.88
C LEU A 59 19.26 -3.77 -3.52
N ASP A 60 19.63 -3.14 -4.63
CA ASP A 60 20.80 -3.54 -5.40
C ASP A 60 22.10 -3.39 -4.59
N GLY A 61 22.94 -4.43 -4.66
CA GLY A 61 24.19 -4.51 -3.90
C GLY A 61 24.05 -4.58 -2.36
N ALA A 62 22.84 -4.82 -1.82
CA ALA A 62 22.67 -5.01 -0.38
C ALA A 62 23.23 -6.37 0.08
N SER A 63 23.85 -6.42 1.26
CA SER A 63 24.27 -7.69 1.87
C SER A 63 23.07 -8.54 2.28
N ALA A 64 23.28 -9.84 2.52
CA ALA A 64 22.24 -10.74 3.00
C ALA A 64 21.63 -10.28 4.34
N GLU A 65 22.45 -9.76 5.26
CA GLU A 65 21.99 -9.20 6.54
C GLU A 65 21.12 -7.96 6.34
N MET A 66 21.48 -7.08 5.41
CA MET A 66 20.69 -5.90 5.06
C MET A 66 19.35 -6.29 4.45
N LEU A 67 19.33 -7.26 3.53
CA LEU A 67 18.09 -7.77 2.94
C LEU A 67 17.19 -8.43 3.98
N ASN A 68 17.75 -9.16 4.95
CA ASN A 68 16.99 -9.73 6.05
C ASN A 68 16.40 -8.66 6.97
N ALA A 69 17.15 -7.58 7.26
CA ALA A 69 16.63 -6.45 8.03
C ALA A 69 15.48 -5.74 7.30
N ILE A 70 15.62 -5.50 6.00
CA ILE A 70 14.58 -4.88 5.16
C ILE A 70 13.34 -5.79 5.07
N SER A 71 13.52 -7.10 4.90
CA SER A 71 12.43 -8.10 4.93
C SER A 71 11.69 -8.06 6.28
N GLY A 72 12.43 -7.99 7.39
CA GLY A 72 11.85 -7.81 8.72
C GLY A 72 11.00 -6.54 8.84
N MET A 73 11.51 -5.39 8.36
CA MET A 73 10.76 -4.13 8.32
C MET A 73 9.52 -4.22 7.46
N ALA A 74 9.62 -4.85 6.28
CA ALA A 74 8.49 -5.05 5.37
C ALA A 74 7.39 -5.89 6.03
N GLY A 75 7.76 -6.97 6.73
CA GLY A 75 6.82 -7.82 7.46
C GLY A 75 6.13 -7.09 8.63
N VAL A 76 6.86 -6.25 9.37
CA VAL A 76 6.24 -5.40 10.42
C VAL A 76 5.27 -4.38 9.80
N ASN A 77 5.67 -3.74 8.70
CA ASN A 77 4.83 -2.77 8.00
C ASN A 77 3.54 -3.41 7.46
N GLU A 78 3.64 -4.59 6.85
CA GLU A 78 2.49 -5.34 6.33
C GLU A 78 1.51 -5.73 7.44
N ARG A 79 2.01 -6.30 8.55
CA ARG A 79 1.18 -6.68 9.69
C ARG A 79 0.47 -5.46 10.27
N ARG A 80 1.21 -4.38 10.53
CA ARG A 80 0.65 -3.13 11.08
C ARG A 80 -0.41 -2.55 10.15
N ALA A 81 -0.16 -2.48 8.84
CA ALA A 81 -1.12 -1.95 7.89
C ALA A 81 -2.38 -2.84 7.78
N THR A 82 -2.21 -4.16 7.85
CA THR A 82 -3.32 -5.12 7.85
C THR A 82 -4.16 -5.02 9.12
N ASP A 83 -3.54 -4.93 10.29
CA ASP A 83 -4.25 -4.84 11.57
C ASP A 83 -5.03 -3.53 11.68
N ILE A 84 -4.43 -2.41 11.25
CA ILE A 84 -5.12 -1.11 11.18
C ILE A 84 -6.30 -1.21 10.22
N PHE A 85 -6.12 -1.76 9.01
CA PHE A 85 -7.21 -1.93 8.06
C PHE A 85 -8.34 -2.78 8.63
N ARG A 86 -8.03 -3.90 9.29
CA ARG A 86 -9.04 -4.76 9.94
C ARG A 86 -9.78 -4.03 11.06
N ALA A 87 -9.09 -3.28 11.90
CA ALA A 87 -9.70 -2.52 12.98
C ALA A 87 -10.64 -1.43 12.44
N VAL A 88 -10.21 -0.69 11.42
CA VAL A 88 -11.04 0.31 10.74
C VAL A 88 -12.24 -0.35 10.09
N PHE A 89 -12.03 -1.39 9.28
CA PHE A 89 -13.11 -2.09 8.58
C PHE A 89 -14.13 -2.65 9.58
N LEU A 90 -13.67 -3.29 10.66
CA LEU A 90 -14.54 -3.82 11.69
C LEU A 90 -15.37 -2.71 12.35
N GLY A 91 -14.74 -1.59 12.73
CA GLY A 91 -15.46 -0.46 13.32
C GLY A 91 -16.51 0.13 12.36
N TYR A 92 -16.17 0.24 11.08
CA TYR A 92 -17.08 0.77 10.06
C TYR A 92 -18.26 -0.17 9.73
N VAL A 93 -18.11 -1.47 9.92
CA VAL A 93 -19.21 -2.42 9.71
C VAL A 93 -20.02 -2.61 10.99
N SER A 94 -19.36 -2.78 12.14
CA SER A 94 -20.02 -3.15 13.39
C SER A 94 -20.76 -1.99 14.05
N VAL A 95 -20.18 -0.79 14.06
CA VAL A 95 -20.78 0.37 14.74
C VAL A 95 -22.12 0.76 14.11
N PRO A 96 -22.25 0.91 12.77
CA PRO A 96 -23.53 1.25 12.17
C PRO A 96 -24.61 0.19 12.41
N ILE A 97 -24.25 -1.10 12.32
CA ILE A 97 -25.19 -2.21 12.57
C ILE A 97 -25.64 -2.21 14.04
N ALA A 98 -24.71 -2.04 14.98
CA ALA A 98 -25.03 -1.98 16.40
C ALA A 98 -25.93 -0.79 16.73
N LEU A 99 -25.64 0.40 16.18
CA LEU A 99 -26.48 1.59 16.35
C LEU A 99 -27.88 1.38 15.77
N ALA A 100 -27.99 0.77 14.59
CA ALA A 100 -29.29 0.47 13.97
C ALA A 100 -30.11 -0.51 14.82
N ALA A 101 -29.47 -1.55 15.36
CA ALA A 101 -30.12 -2.50 16.26
C ALA A 101 -30.62 -1.80 17.54
N MET A 102 -29.76 -1.01 18.20
CA MET A 102 -30.14 -0.25 19.39
C MET A 102 -31.29 0.72 19.15
N LEU A 103 -31.28 1.45 18.02
CA LEU A 103 -32.35 2.37 17.66
C LEU A 103 -33.65 1.64 17.32
N SER A 104 -33.57 0.47 16.69
CA SER A 104 -34.73 -0.36 16.39
C SER A 104 -35.47 -0.78 17.67
N ASP A 105 -34.72 -1.12 18.72
CA ASP A 105 -35.29 -1.56 19.99
C ASP A 105 -35.76 -0.38 20.87
N ALA A 106 -35.00 0.72 20.91
CA ALA A 106 -35.24 1.82 21.84
C ALA A 106 -36.17 2.92 21.29
N ALA A 107 -36.19 3.16 19.98
CA ALA A 107 -36.89 4.28 19.37
C ALA A 107 -37.29 3.97 17.90
N PRO A 108 -38.22 3.02 17.67
CA PRO A 108 -38.57 2.56 16.34
C PRO A 108 -39.17 3.67 15.44
N ASP A 109 -39.91 4.61 16.03
CA ASP A 109 -40.47 5.75 15.30
C ASP A 109 -39.39 6.74 14.84
N THR A 110 -38.34 6.95 15.67
CA THR A 110 -37.18 7.77 15.30
C THR A 110 -36.39 7.10 14.18
N LEU A 111 -36.20 5.78 14.23
CA LEU A 111 -35.53 5.03 13.16
C LEU A 111 -36.31 5.11 11.84
N ARG A 112 -37.65 4.98 11.88
CA ARG A 112 -38.51 5.16 10.69
C ARG A 112 -38.40 6.56 10.11
N ALA A 113 -38.49 7.60 10.94
CA ALA A 113 -38.35 8.99 10.49
C ALA A 113 -36.96 9.25 9.88
N LEU A 114 -35.89 8.69 10.47
CA LEU A 114 -34.54 8.79 9.93
C LEU A 114 -34.42 8.14 8.54
N MET A 115 -35.10 7.00 8.34
CA MET A 115 -35.11 6.29 7.06
C MET A 115 -35.93 6.98 5.97
N THR A 116 -36.98 7.74 6.32
CA THR A 116 -37.85 8.43 5.34
C THR A 116 -37.42 9.86 5.04
N ASP A 117 -36.91 10.59 6.04
CA ASP A 117 -36.73 12.06 5.92
C ASP A 117 -35.27 12.44 5.65
N VAL A 118 -34.31 11.58 6.02
CA VAL A 118 -32.87 11.89 5.99
C VAL A 118 -32.12 10.98 5.00
N THR A 119 -32.82 10.14 4.24
CA THR A 119 -32.24 9.12 3.34
C THR A 119 -31.15 9.67 2.42
N PRO A 120 -31.32 10.81 1.73
CA PRO A 120 -30.29 11.34 0.83
C PRO A 120 -29.03 11.79 1.58
N ALA A 121 -29.19 12.49 2.72
CA ALA A 121 -28.08 12.95 3.54
C ALA A 121 -27.36 11.77 4.22
N LEU A 122 -28.10 10.75 4.64
CA LEU A 122 -27.57 9.51 5.19
C LEU A 122 -26.79 8.71 4.13
N VAL A 123 -27.28 8.65 2.90
CA VAL A 123 -26.57 8.01 1.77
C VAL A 123 -25.29 8.77 1.42
N ILE A 124 -25.31 10.11 1.39
CA ILE A 124 -24.11 10.93 1.15
C ILE A 124 -23.10 10.73 2.29
N PHE A 125 -23.57 10.73 3.55
CA PHE A 125 -22.73 10.45 4.71
C PHE A 125 -22.12 9.05 4.62
N LEU A 126 -22.92 8.02 4.34
CA LEU A 126 -22.45 6.65 4.12
C LEU A 126 -21.42 6.58 2.99
N ALA A 127 -21.70 7.19 1.84
CA ALA A 127 -20.78 7.23 0.70
C ALA A 127 -19.46 7.93 1.05
N GLY A 128 -19.51 9.05 1.77
CA GLY A 128 -18.33 9.76 2.27
C GLY A 128 -17.54 8.94 3.30
N THR A 129 -18.23 8.19 4.16
CA THR A 129 -17.59 7.33 5.16
C THR A 129 -16.89 6.12 4.52
N VAL A 130 -17.39 5.57 3.42
CA VAL A 130 -16.75 4.45 2.68
C VAL A 130 -15.38 4.82 2.12
N LEU A 131 -15.11 6.10 1.86
CA LEU A 131 -13.80 6.56 1.39
C LEU A 131 -12.67 6.20 2.37
N PHE A 132 -12.93 6.28 3.68
CA PHE A 132 -11.91 6.01 4.70
C PHE A 132 -11.43 4.54 4.69
N PRO A 133 -12.30 3.53 4.78
CA PRO A 133 -11.91 2.13 4.62
C PRO A 133 -11.17 1.84 3.32
N ILE A 134 -11.55 2.49 2.21
CA ILE A 134 -10.85 2.36 0.91
C ILE A 134 -9.41 2.86 1.02
N LEU A 135 -9.17 4.01 1.65
CA LEU A 135 -7.81 4.53 1.84
C LEU A 135 -6.94 3.59 2.68
N TYR A 136 -7.50 3.02 3.75
CA TYR A 136 -6.81 2.02 4.59
C TYR A 136 -6.57 0.71 3.84
N PHE A 137 -7.52 0.27 3.02
CA PHE A 137 -7.35 -0.87 2.13
C PHE A 137 -6.18 -0.63 1.17
N CYS A 138 -6.12 0.55 0.53
CA CYS A 138 -5.02 0.91 -0.35
C CYS A 138 -3.67 0.91 0.37
N GLY A 139 -3.61 1.44 1.60
CA GLY A 139 -2.40 1.41 2.42
C GLY A 139 -1.95 -0.02 2.74
N SER A 140 -2.87 -0.88 3.17
CA SER A 140 -2.63 -2.31 3.43
C SER A 140 -2.14 -3.03 2.17
N TRP A 141 -2.76 -2.76 1.03
CA TRP A 141 -2.36 -3.33 -0.24
C TRP A 141 -0.94 -2.92 -0.68
N ARG A 142 -0.61 -1.62 -0.58
CA ARG A 142 0.74 -1.13 -0.89
C ARG A 142 1.79 -1.74 0.04
N ALA A 143 1.47 -1.95 1.32
CA ALA A 143 2.36 -2.61 2.27
C ALA A 143 2.70 -4.05 1.82
N LYS A 144 1.72 -4.81 1.33
CA LYS A 144 1.93 -6.15 0.74
C LYS A 144 2.81 -6.11 -0.50
N GLN A 145 2.56 -5.17 -1.41
CA GLN A 145 3.38 -5.02 -2.62
C GLN A 145 4.85 -4.75 -2.31
N ILE A 146 5.13 -3.93 -1.29
CA ILE A 146 6.49 -3.69 -0.80
C ILE A 146 7.11 -4.99 -0.28
N GLY A 147 6.37 -5.76 0.52
CA GLY A 147 6.81 -7.07 1.02
C GLY A 147 7.16 -8.03 -0.12
N TRP A 148 6.29 -8.15 -1.12
CA TRP A 148 6.53 -9.01 -2.29
C TRP A 148 7.77 -8.63 -3.06
N VAL A 149 8.05 -7.34 -3.27
CA VAL A 149 9.28 -6.91 -3.95
C VAL A 149 10.52 -7.35 -3.19
N VAL A 150 10.54 -7.15 -1.87
CA VAL A 150 11.69 -7.51 -1.03
C VAL A 150 11.92 -9.02 -1.06
N GLU A 151 10.85 -9.81 -0.90
CA GLU A 151 10.94 -11.27 -0.90
C GLU A 151 11.32 -11.84 -2.27
N LEU A 152 10.73 -11.34 -3.36
CA LEU A 152 11.04 -11.79 -4.71
C LEU A 152 12.46 -11.39 -5.14
N TYR A 153 12.93 -10.22 -4.73
CA TYR A 153 14.32 -9.82 -4.96
C TYR A 153 15.28 -10.73 -4.19
N ARG A 154 15.01 -10.99 -2.91
CA ARG A 154 15.81 -11.90 -2.07
C ARG A 154 15.84 -13.32 -2.62
N ALA A 155 14.74 -13.80 -3.20
CA ALA A 155 14.65 -15.09 -3.85
C ALA A 155 15.33 -15.15 -5.23
N GLY A 156 15.84 -14.03 -5.75
CA GLY A 156 16.44 -13.95 -7.10
C GLY A 156 15.42 -13.95 -8.24
N ALA A 157 14.13 -13.88 -7.95
CA ALA A 157 13.04 -13.88 -8.93
C ALA A 157 12.76 -12.49 -9.54
N LEU A 158 13.23 -11.41 -8.90
CA LEU A 158 13.01 -10.04 -9.35
C LEU A 158 14.32 -9.33 -9.66
N ALA A 159 14.55 -8.99 -10.93
CA ALA A 159 15.73 -8.24 -11.36
C ALA A 159 15.48 -6.71 -11.36
N PRO A 160 16.44 -5.91 -10.86
CA PRO A 160 16.33 -4.45 -10.87
C PRO A 160 16.33 -3.94 -12.32
N LEU A 161 15.58 -2.86 -12.57
CA LEU A 161 15.59 -2.23 -13.89
C LEU A 161 16.96 -1.56 -14.13
N PRO A 162 17.58 -1.72 -15.31
CA PRO A 162 18.83 -1.03 -15.65
C PRO A 162 18.67 0.49 -15.49
N GLU A 163 19.68 1.18 -14.97
CA GLU A 163 19.66 2.65 -14.91
C GLU A 163 19.52 3.25 -16.30
N THR A 164 18.57 4.18 -16.44
CA THR A 164 18.38 4.89 -17.71
C THR A 164 19.51 5.89 -17.93
N GLN A 165 19.93 6.11 -19.18
CA GLN A 165 21.05 7.01 -19.51
C GLN A 165 20.85 8.45 -18.98
N HIS A 166 19.59 8.91 -18.86
CA HIS A 166 19.25 10.21 -18.30
C HIS A 166 19.53 10.33 -16.80
N GLU A 167 19.37 9.25 -16.03
CA GLU A 167 19.67 9.23 -14.59
C GLU A 167 21.18 9.30 -14.36
N ARG A 168 21.99 8.56 -15.15
CA ARG A 168 23.46 8.63 -15.08
C ARG A 168 23.99 10.04 -15.36
N LYS A 169 23.42 10.74 -16.34
CA LYS A 169 23.85 12.10 -16.73
C LYS A 169 23.53 13.15 -15.67
N ASN A 170 22.46 12.98 -14.90
CA ASN A 170 22.14 13.87 -13.78
C ASN A 170 22.99 13.57 -12.54
N GLN A 171 23.33 12.31 -12.31
CA GLN A 171 24.19 11.91 -11.20
C GLN A 171 25.64 12.39 -11.38
N SER A 172 26.16 12.34 -12.62
CA SER A 172 27.49 12.89 -12.94
C SER A 172 27.53 14.42 -12.86
N ARG A 173 26.44 15.12 -13.20
CA ARG A 173 26.32 16.57 -13.02
C ARG A 173 26.22 16.98 -11.55
N GLY A 174 25.53 16.20 -10.72
CA GLY A 174 25.44 16.45 -9.28
C GLY A 174 26.77 16.27 -8.53
N GLN A 175 27.61 15.32 -8.96
CA GLN A 175 28.95 15.11 -8.40
C GLN A 175 29.97 16.17 -8.86
N ALA A 176 29.82 16.70 -10.08
CA ALA A 176 30.71 17.75 -10.61
C ALA A 176 30.46 19.16 -10.02
N GLY A 177 29.30 19.39 -9.39
CA GLY A 177 28.95 20.68 -8.76
C GLY A 177 29.17 20.74 -7.25
N ALA A 178 29.69 19.67 -6.64
CA ALA A 178 29.95 19.56 -5.20
C ALA A 178 31.46 19.65 -4.85
N VAL A 179 32.27 20.12 -5.80
CA VAL A 179 33.71 20.39 -5.65
C VAL A 179 33.93 21.90 -5.64
#